data_AF-H8I5Z1-F1
#
_entry.id   AF-H8I5Z1-F1
#
_cell.length_a   1.000
_cell.length_b   1.000
_cell.length_c   1.000
_cell.angle_alpha   90.00
_cell.angle_beta   90.00
_cell.angle_gamma   90.00
#
_symmetry.space_group_name_H-M   'P 1'
#
loop_
_entity.id
_entity.type
_entity.pdbx_description
1 polymer ?
#
loop_
_entity_poly.entity_id
_entity_poly.type
_entity_poly.pdbx_seq_one_letter_code
_entity_poly.pdbx_strand_id
1 'polypeptide(L)'
;MRYLPLCLLLFLAVFQVSACAQGAVLVIIDGMGSSYLNSHVATYASGAAIEPISLKSFDRAMAQYQLKVPVPATEYGHAVIVTGYSKASQETLTYYHATIFDALEDDGYLALGILENGDSKEMLGELDAAVHNKNESIYKPDIEFLSREQNVPADIAYMMESHARLGESKAGKDPYKHYIEYNEWAVGFATDVVRYMGERHPGQNYVLIVNAGGLDSAGHSFGYDGYRAVLTGLDDAMGGLVDACEETGTILMVTGDHGMSFPDQGKKGSHSAPDVASRNESVLVPLLIYPNTTMISGGVYGQECLAPTLLSLLDEPNTLSVCDGEPIPIKDRPALYSKMDTGEQAKPSSHTWMAYAAVAGISATGICIALSLAQMRK
;
A
#
# COMPACT_ATOMS: atom_id res chain seq x y z
N MET A 1 42.92 23.17 21.43
CA MET A 1 41.73 22.30 21.23
C MET A 1 40.43 23.07 21.46
N ARG A 2 40.17 24.15 20.70
CA ARG A 2 38.99 25.04 20.92
C ARG A 2 37.89 24.94 19.85
N TYR A 3 38.10 24.13 18.81
CA TYR A 3 37.17 24.01 17.69
C TYR A 3 36.51 22.62 17.57
N LEU A 4 36.92 21.66 18.40
CA LEU A 4 36.35 20.31 18.39
C LEU A 4 34.84 20.26 18.69
N PRO A 5 34.28 21.06 19.64
CA PRO A 5 32.83 21.06 19.85
C PRO A 5 32.05 21.75 18.72
N LEU A 6 32.67 22.72 18.02
CA LEU A 6 32.04 23.40 16.88
C LEU A 6 32.00 22.51 15.62
N CYS A 7 33.05 21.71 15.39
CA CYS A 7 33.07 20.70 14.32
C CYS A 7 32.08 19.56 14.56
N LEU A 8 31.80 19.19 15.83
CA LEU A 8 30.81 18.15 16.14
C LEU A 8 29.36 18.63 15.90
N LEU A 9 29.06 19.90 16.21
CA LEU A 9 27.77 20.53 15.92
C LEU A 9 27.53 20.73 14.42
N LEU A 10 28.58 21.05 13.65
CA LEU A 10 28.50 21.10 12.18
C LEU A 10 28.37 19.71 11.54
N PHE A 11 28.95 18.66 12.15
CA PHE A 11 28.74 17.28 11.71
C PHE A 11 27.32 16.77 11.98
N LEU A 12 26.69 17.21 13.07
CA LEU A 12 25.29 16.90 13.37
C LEU A 12 24.29 17.67 12.49
N ALA A 13 24.68 18.81 11.92
CA ALA A 13 23.84 19.60 11.02
C ALA A 13 23.89 19.14 9.54
N VAL A 14 24.73 18.15 9.21
CA VAL A 14 24.88 17.60 7.83
C VAL A 14 24.41 16.15 7.73
N PHE A 15 23.89 15.56 8.81
CA PHE A 15 22.92 14.50 8.62
C PHE A 15 21.67 15.18 8.05
N GLN A 16 21.53 15.12 6.72
CA GLN A 16 20.19 14.99 6.17
C GLN A 16 19.57 13.84 6.95
N VAL A 17 18.70 14.17 7.90
CA VAL A 17 17.67 13.25 8.34
C VAL A 17 17.09 12.79 7.02
N SER A 18 17.37 11.55 6.63
CA SER A 18 16.71 10.91 5.51
C SER A 18 15.24 11.13 5.84
N ALA A 19 14.56 12.03 5.11
CA ALA A 19 13.16 12.24 5.35
C ALA A 19 12.52 10.89 5.03
N CYS A 20 12.17 10.14 6.09
CA CYS A 20 11.37 8.95 5.91
C CYS A 20 10.10 9.40 5.20
N ALA A 21 9.64 8.63 4.22
CA ALA A 21 8.41 8.97 3.52
C ALA A 21 7.29 9.12 4.57
N GLN A 22 6.59 10.25 4.52
CA GLN A 22 5.55 10.59 5.50
C GLN A 22 4.23 9.86 5.21
N GLY A 23 4.19 9.05 4.16
CA GLY A 23 3.07 8.19 3.87
C GLY A 23 3.27 7.41 2.60
N ALA A 24 2.30 6.55 2.32
CA ALA A 24 2.24 5.78 1.09
C ALA A 24 0.83 5.74 0.50
N VAL A 25 0.78 5.68 -0.83
CA VAL A 25 -0.44 5.43 -1.60
C VAL A 25 -0.26 4.12 -2.35
N LEU A 26 -1.22 3.22 -2.19
CA LEU A 26 -1.32 1.98 -2.93
C LEU A 26 -2.55 2.04 -3.85
N VAL A 27 -2.31 2.20 -5.15
CA VAL A 27 -3.36 2.20 -6.17
C VAL A 27 -3.48 0.80 -6.76
N ILE A 28 -4.67 0.22 -6.66
CA ILE A 28 -5.07 -1.04 -7.25
C ILE A 28 -6.02 -0.74 -8.40
N ILE A 29 -5.58 -0.96 -9.62
CA ILE A 29 -6.40 -0.85 -10.82
C ILE A 29 -6.98 -2.23 -11.10
N ASP A 30 -8.29 -2.40 -10.86
CA ASP A 30 -8.99 -3.68 -10.96
C ASP A 30 -8.88 -4.26 -12.38
N GLY A 31 -8.46 -5.51 -12.49
CA GLY A 31 -8.30 -6.23 -13.76
C GLY A 31 -7.08 -5.81 -14.59
N MET A 32 -6.17 -5.00 -14.04
CA MET A 32 -4.98 -4.52 -14.76
C MET A 32 -3.89 -5.59 -14.96
N GLY A 33 -3.74 -6.08 -16.19
CA GLY A 33 -2.67 -7.00 -16.58
C GLY A 33 -1.36 -6.32 -17.02
N SER A 34 -0.21 -6.86 -16.62
CA SER A 34 1.14 -6.36 -17.02
C SER A 34 1.39 -6.50 -18.52
N SER A 35 0.76 -7.50 -19.14
CA SER A 35 0.99 -7.87 -20.54
C SER A 35 0.58 -6.76 -21.53
N TYR A 36 -0.32 -5.87 -21.11
CA TYR A 36 -0.80 -4.77 -21.93
C TYR A 36 0.07 -3.51 -21.85
N LEU A 37 1.02 -3.46 -20.92
CA LEU A 37 1.95 -2.34 -20.80
C LEU A 37 3.20 -2.54 -21.66
N ASN A 38 3.91 -1.44 -21.93
CA ASN A 38 5.19 -1.42 -22.66
C ASN A 38 6.24 -2.33 -21.97
N SER A 39 6.36 -3.58 -22.43
CA SER A 39 7.49 -4.52 -22.16
C SER A 39 7.18 -5.96 -22.59
N HIS A 40 5.92 -6.30 -22.88
CA HIS A 40 5.49 -7.65 -23.22
C HIS A 40 4.58 -7.68 -24.45
N VAL A 41 4.55 -8.81 -25.15
CA VAL A 41 3.62 -9.03 -26.27
C VAL A 41 2.39 -9.74 -25.72
N ALA A 42 1.33 -8.98 -25.43
CA ALA A 42 0.03 -9.56 -25.16
C ALA A 42 -0.53 -10.27 -26.40
N THR A 43 -1.28 -11.33 -26.18
CA THR A 43 -2.01 -12.03 -27.23
C THR A 43 -3.45 -12.27 -26.82
N TYR A 44 -4.35 -12.27 -27.80
CA TYR A 44 -5.67 -12.86 -27.62
C TYR A 44 -5.54 -14.37 -27.36
N ALA A 45 -6.57 -15.00 -26.81
CA ALA A 45 -6.61 -16.47 -26.68
C ALA A 45 -6.52 -17.17 -28.05
N SER A 46 -6.98 -16.51 -29.11
CA SER A 46 -6.81 -16.93 -30.52
C SER A 46 -5.35 -16.92 -31.00
N GLY A 47 -4.42 -16.32 -30.25
CA GLY A 47 -3.01 -16.17 -30.58
C GLY A 47 -2.67 -14.92 -31.39
N ALA A 48 -3.67 -14.12 -31.79
CA ALA A 48 -3.41 -12.84 -32.44
C ALA A 48 -2.75 -11.86 -31.46
N ALA A 49 -1.78 -11.08 -31.94
CA ALA A 49 -1.08 -10.09 -31.12
C ALA A 49 -2.01 -8.93 -30.73
N ILE A 50 -1.80 -8.39 -29.52
CA ILE A 50 -2.48 -7.21 -29.01
C ILE A 50 -1.45 -6.07 -28.95
N GLU A 51 -1.84 -4.90 -29.46
CA GLU A 51 -1.00 -3.70 -29.37
C GLU A 51 -0.83 -3.27 -27.91
N PRO A 52 0.40 -3.00 -27.44
CA PRO A 52 0.63 -2.50 -26.09
C PRO A 52 0.07 -1.07 -25.93
N ILE A 53 -0.23 -0.72 -24.69
CA ILE A 53 -0.73 0.58 -24.26
C ILE A 53 0.44 1.34 -23.64
N SER A 54 0.68 2.54 -24.16
CA SER A 54 1.72 3.45 -23.66
C SER A 54 1.06 4.50 -22.79
N LEU A 55 1.51 4.63 -21.55
CA LEU A 55 0.98 5.56 -20.55
C LEU A 55 2.15 6.39 -20.03
N LYS A 56 2.09 7.70 -20.22
CA LYS A 56 3.21 8.59 -19.86
C LYS A 56 3.42 8.63 -18.35
N SER A 57 2.34 8.54 -17.59
CA SER A 57 2.42 8.47 -16.12
C SER A 57 3.19 7.22 -15.70
N PHE A 58 3.00 6.07 -16.37
CA PHE A 58 3.66 4.81 -15.99
C PHE A 58 5.10 4.73 -16.42
N ASP A 59 5.45 5.37 -17.53
CA ASP A 59 6.84 5.51 -17.99
C ASP A 59 7.71 6.33 -16.99
N ARG A 60 7.09 7.06 -16.05
CA ARG A 60 7.79 7.78 -14.96
C ARG A 60 8.15 6.88 -13.77
N ALA A 61 7.68 5.64 -13.71
CA ALA A 61 7.97 4.76 -12.58
C ALA A 61 9.49 4.52 -12.45
N MET A 62 10.03 4.68 -11.24
CA MET A 62 11.45 4.48 -10.96
C MET A 62 11.83 3.00 -10.88
N ALA A 63 10.88 2.14 -10.51
CA ALA A 63 11.02 0.70 -10.64
C ALA A 63 9.74 0.07 -11.19
N GLN A 64 9.92 -0.97 -11.99
CA GLN A 64 8.85 -1.72 -12.62
C GLN A 64 9.10 -3.22 -12.43
N TYR A 65 8.10 -3.91 -11.91
CA TYR A 65 8.11 -5.33 -11.66
C TYR A 65 6.82 -5.97 -12.18
N GLN A 66 6.79 -7.29 -12.22
CA GLN A 66 5.58 -8.05 -12.42
C GLN A 66 5.28 -8.85 -11.16
N LEU A 67 4.03 -8.82 -10.72
CA LEU A 67 3.53 -9.67 -9.66
C LEU A 67 2.69 -10.77 -10.28
N LYS A 68 2.93 -12.01 -9.85
CA LYS A 68 2.14 -13.17 -10.20
C LYS A 68 1.06 -13.33 -9.15
N VAL A 69 -0.20 -13.18 -9.57
CA VAL A 69 -1.35 -13.33 -8.69
C VAL A 69 -1.63 -14.83 -8.45
N PRO A 70 -1.93 -15.24 -7.21
CA PRO A 70 -2.21 -16.64 -6.91
C PRO A 70 -3.50 -17.13 -7.57
N VAL A 71 -4.53 -16.27 -7.56
CA VAL A 71 -5.86 -16.52 -8.13
C VAL A 71 -6.31 -15.23 -8.83
N PRO A 72 -6.63 -15.24 -10.13
CA PRO A 72 -7.05 -14.05 -10.85
C PRO A 72 -8.52 -13.73 -10.54
N ALA A 73 -8.81 -13.24 -9.35
CA ALA A 73 -10.14 -12.86 -8.91
C ALA A 73 -10.06 -11.77 -7.83
N THR A 74 -10.91 -10.74 -7.96
CA THR A 74 -10.88 -9.49 -7.18
C THR A 74 -10.81 -9.72 -5.68
N GLU A 75 -11.69 -10.57 -5.16
CA GLU A 75 -11.80 -10.87 -3.72
C GLU A 75 -10.46 -11.33 -3.12
N TYR A 76 -9.77 -12.24 -3.80
CA TYR A 76 -8.52 -12.82 -3.33
C TYR A 76 -7.35 -11.85 -3.52
N GLY A 77 -7.32 -11.13 -4.65
CA GLY A 77 -6.24 -10.20 -4.98
C GLY A 77 -6.07 -9.12 -3.91
N HIS A 78 -7.17 -8.47 -3.50
CA HIS A 78 -7.13 -7.45 -2.44
C HIS A 78 -6.61 -8.01 -1.11
N ALA A 79 -7.07 -9.21 -0.73
CA ALA A 79 -6.63 -9.85 0.51
C ALA A 79 -5.13 -10.20 0.48
N VAL A 80 -4.63 -10.76 -0.63
CA VAL A 80 -3.21 -11.08 -0.80
C VAL A 80 -2.35 -9.80 -0.74
N ILE A 81 -2.81 -8.74 -1.41
CA ILE A 81 -2.10 -7.45 -1.48
C ILE A 81 -1.86 -6.86 -0.09
N VAL A 82 -2.87 -6.84 0.77
CA VAL A 82 -2.76 -6.19 2.09
C VAL A 82 -2.23 -7.09 3.19
N THR A 83 -2.26 -8.42 3.02
CA THR A 83 -1.74 -9.36 4.03
C THR A 83 -0.35 -9.89 3.73
N GLY A 84 0.07 -9.84 2.46
CA GLY A 84 1.28 -10.54 2.01
C GLY A 84 1.19 -12.06 2.16
N TYR A 85 -0.03 -12.62 2.19
CA TYR A 85 -0.26 -14.06 2.29
C TYR A 85 -0.88 -14.62 1.01
N SER A 86 -0.16 -15.50 0.31
CA SER A 86 -0.52 -16.04 -1.00
C SER A 86 -1.84 -16.83 -1.04
N LYS A 87 -2.39 -17.20 0.12
CA LYS A 87 -3.66 -17.93 0.26
C LYS A 87 -4.72 -17.12 0.99
N ALA A 88 -4.54 -15.81 1.11
CA ALA A 88 -5.47 -14.95 1.81
C ALA A 88 -6.86 -14.96 1.16
N SER A 89 -7.87 -14.86 2.01
CA SER A 89 -9.26 -14.57 1.66
C SER A 89 -9.74 -13.38 2.49
N GLN A 90 -10.97 -12.91 2.29
CA GLN A 90 -11.56 -11.84 3.12
C GLN A 90 -11.49 -12.17 4.62
N GLU A 91 -11.74 -13.43 5.00
CA GLU A 91 -11.64 -13.87 6.40
C GLU A 91 -10.23 -13.66 6.99
N THR A 92 -9.17 -13.81 6.18
CA THR A 92 -7.78 -13.63 6.64
C THR A 92 -7.52 -12.22 7.14
N LEU A 93 -8.22 -11.21 6.61
CA LEU A 93 -8.09 -9.82 7.05
C LEU A 93 -8.43 -9.66 8.53
N THR A 94 -9.33 -10.48 9.06
CA THR A 94 -9.77 -10.40 10.47
C THR A 94 -8.78 -11.02 11.46
N TYR A 95 -7.70 -11.63 10.98
CA TYR A 95 -6.72 -12.28 11.85
C TYR A 95 -5.84 -11.22 12.52
N TYR A 96 -5.35 -11.53 13.72
CA TYR A 96 -4.56 -10.60 14.52
C TYR A 96 -3.25 -10.19 13.82
N HIS A 97 -3.03 -8.88 13.62
CA HIS A 97 -1.90 -8.32 12.85
C HIS A 97 -1.71 -8.98 11.49
N ALA A 98 -2.79 -9.17 10.75
CA ALA A 98 -2.74 -9.84 9.46
C ALA A 98 -2.49 -8.87 8.31
N THR A 99 -2.81 -7.58 8.47
CA THR A 99 -2.78 -6.61 7.39
C THR A 99 -1.66 -5.59 7.53
N ILE A 100 -1.29 -4.94 6.43
CA ILE A 100 -0.39 -3.78 6.44
C ILE A 100 -0.92 -2.66 7.33
N PHE A 101 -2.23 -2.55 7.51
CA PHE A 101 -2.84 -1.51 8.33
C PHE A 101 -2.56 -1.79 9.80
N ASP A 102 -2.75 -3.03 10.26
CA ASP A 102 -2.38 -3.44 11.62
C ASP A 102 -0.88 -3.21 11.90
N ALA A 103 -0.03 -3.55 10.92
CA ALA A 103 1.42 -3.41 11.06
C ALA A 103 1.85 -1.95 11.22
N LEU A 104 1.12 -1.02 10.59
CA LEU A 104 1.40 0.41 10.60
C LEU A 104 0.65 1.16 11.73
N GLU A 105 -0.44 0.60 12.25
CA GLU A 105 -1.19 1.17 13.39
C GLU A 105 -0.30 1.30 14.64
N ASP A 106 0.55 0.29 14.89
CA ASP A 106 1.50 0.26 16.01
C ASP A 106 2.49 1.46 15.99
N ASP A 107 2.78 1.99 14.80
CA ASP A 107 3.68 3.12 14.57
C ASP A 107 2.93 4.44 14.30
N GLY A 108 1.61 4.47 14.54
CA GLY A 108 0.77 5.67 14.53
C GLY A 108 0.36 6.17 13.15
N TYR A 109 0.38 5.29 12.13
CA TYR A 109 -0.13 5.61 10.81
C TYR A 109 -1.66 5.68 10.81
N LEU A 110 -2.19 6.61 10.01
CA LEU A 110 -3.62 6.67 9.70
C LEU A 110 -3.93 5.80 8.47
N ALA A 111 -4.84 4.85 8.58
CA ALA A 111 -5.26 3.98 7.48
C ALA A 111 -6.49 4.56 6.75
N LEU A 112 -6.32 4.96 5.50
CA LEU A 112 -7.35 5.61 4.69
C LEU A 112 -7.70 4.79 3.44
N GLY A 113 -8.94 4.86 2.97
CA GLY A 113 -9.37 4.19 1.74
C GLY A 113 -10.26 5.01 0.81
N ILE A 114 -10.08 4.82 -0.50
CA ILE A 114 -10.98 5.27 -1.57
C ILE A 114 -11.26 4.07 -2.45
N LEU A 115 -12.45 3.47 -2.33
CA LEU A 115 -12.72 2.13 -2.85
C LEU A 115 -13.93 2.12 -3.80
N GLU A 116 -13.68 1.96 -5.09
CA GLU A 116 -14.73 1.69 -6.07
C GLU A 116 -15.28 0.26 -5.98
N ASN A 117 -14.40 -0.67 -5.63
CA ASN A 117 -14.64 -2.09 -5.41
C ASN A 117 -13.66 -2.60 -4.34
N GLY A 118 -13.72 -3.90 -3.99
CA GLY A 118 -12.80 -4.52 -3.04
C GLY A 118 -13.04 -4.11 -1.57
N ASP A 119 -14.17 -3.46 -1.30
CA ASP A 119 -14.63 -2.88 -0.04
C ASP A 119 -15.40 -3.88 0.83
N SER A 120 -14.88 -5.11 0.93
CA SER A 120 -15.41 -6.10 1.87
C SER A 120 -15.55 -5.52 3.28
N LYS A 121 -16.49 -6.04 4.08
CA LYS A 121 -16.69 -5.55 5.45
C LYS A 121 -15.42 -5.68 6.28
N GLU A 122 -14.66 -6.74 6.02
CA GLU A 122 -13.39 -7.03 6.63
C GLU A 122 -12.35 -5.97 6.22
N MET A 123 -12.21 -5.65 4.92
CA MET A 123 -11.34 -4.57 4.44
C MET A 123 -11.72 -3.20 5.02
N LEU A 124 -13.00 -2.84 4.99
CA LEU A 124 -13.48 -1.59 5.62
C LEU A 124 -13.25 -1.58 7.13
N GLY A 125 -13.19 -2.77 7.74
CA GLY A 125 -12.83 -3.01 9.12
C GLY A 125 -11.33 -2.87 9.43
N GLU A 126 -10.48 -2.60 8.45
CA GLU A 126 -9.06 -2.32 8.68
C GLU A 126 -8.74 -0.82 8.59
N LEU A 127 -9.66 -0.03 8.02
CA LEU A 127 -9.44 1.38 7.72
C LEU A 127 -10.00 2.27 8.85
N ASP A 128 -9.28 3.34 9.15
CA ASP A 128 -9.75 4.40 10.06
C ASP A 128 -10.81 5.28 9.41
N ALA A 129 -10.66 5.56 8.12
CA ALA A 129 -11.68 6.21 7.30
C ALA A 129 -11.65 5.68 5.87
N ALA A 130 -12.84 5.55 5.28
CA ALA A 130 -12.99 5.10 3.90
C ALA A 130 -14.12 5.85 3.21
N VAL A 131 -13.93 6.12 1.91
CA VAL A 131 -15.03 6.46 1.00
C VAL A 131 -15.17 5.31 0.01
N HIS A 132 -16.36 4.73 -0.09
CA HIS A 132 -16.56 3.54 -0.92
C HIS A 132 -17.89 3.54 -1.68
N ASN A 133 -17.97 2.75 -2.76
CA ASN A 133 -19.19 2.57 -3.54
C ASN A 133 -19.97 1.31 -3.13
N LYS A 134 -21.04 1.47 -2.37
CA LYS A 134 -21.81 0.37 -1.75
C LYS A 134 -22.52 -0.57 -2.70
N ASN A 135 -22.72 -0.15 -3.95
CA ASN A 135 -23.57 -0.85 -4.91
C ASN A 135 -22.82 -1.26 -6.18
N GLU A 136 -21.51 -1.05 -6.25
CA GLU A 136 -20.63 -1.38 -7.39
C GLU A 136 -21.12 -0.80 -8.74
N SER A 137 -22.02 0.18 -8.72
CA SER A 137 -22.65 0.73 -9.92
C SER A 137 -21.86 1.90 -10.46
N ILE A 138 -21.33 1.75 -11.67
CA ILE A 138 -20.61 2.82 -12.38
C ILE A 138 -21.56 3.96 -12.82
N TYR A 139 -22.78 3.63 -13.24
CA TYR A 139 -23.74 4.63 -13.75
C TYR A 139 -24.53 5.34 -12.65
N LYS A 140 -24.67 4.67 -11.50
CA LYS A 140 -25.45 5.17 -10.37
C LYS A 140 -24.76 4.82 -9.06
N PRO A 141 -23.54 5.33 -8.83
CA PRO A 141 -22.76 4.99 -7.66
C PRO A 141 -23.48 5.44 -6.38
N ASP A 142 -23.43 4.60 -5.35
CA ASP A 142 -23.92 4.91 -4.01
C ASP A 142 -22.70 5.08 -3.09
N ILE A 143 -22.12 6.29 -3.15
CA ILE A 143 -20.89 6.63 -2.43
C ILE A 143 -21.22 6.93 -0.97
N GLU A 144 -20.53 6.24 -0.06
CA GLU A 144 -20.65 6.42 1.39
C GLU A 144 -19.28 6.70 2.00
N PHE A 145 -19.28 7.56 3.00
CA PHE A 145 -18.15 7.81 3.88
C PHE A 145 -18.34 7.07 5.19
N LEU A 146 -17.31 6.35 5.62
CA LEU A 146 -17.22 5.66 6.89
C LEU A 146 -16.00 6.16 7.64
N SER A 147 -16.12 6.30 8.96
CA SER A 147 -15.01 6.71 9.83
C SER A 147 -15.13 6.12 11.22
N ARG A 148 -13.99 5.72 11.77
CA ARG A 148 -13.78 5.45 13.19
C ARG A 148 -13.50 6.78 13.87
N GLU A 149 -14.55 7.46 14.30
CA GLU A 149 -14.49 8.85 14.83
C GLU A 149 -13.40 9.11 15.88
N GLN A 150 -12.90 8.08 16.58
CA GLN A 150 -11.87 8.21 17.61
C GLN A 150 -10.44 8.31 17.06
N ASN A 151 -10.20 7.86 15.82
CA ASN A 151 -8.86 7.74 15.24
C ASN A 151 -8.55 8.80 14.17
N VAL A 152 -9.58 9.39 13.54
CA VAL A 152 -9.41 10.29 12.40
C VAL A 152 -9.55 11.75 12.84
N PRO A 153 -8.55 12.62 12.59
CA PRO A 153 -8.68 14.06 12.78
C PRO A 153 -9.91 14.63 12.06
N ALA A 154 -10.69 15.46 12.76
CA ALA A 154 -11.99 15.92 12.28
C ALA A 154 -11.94 16.68 10.93
N ASP A 155 -10.83 17.36 10.66
CA ASP A 155 -10.61 18.08 9.42
C ASP A 155 -10.28 17.14 8.24
N ILE A 156 -9.57 16.04 8.49
CA ILE A 156 -9.36 14.95 7.51
C ILE A 156 -10.70 14.26 7.22
N ALA A 157 -11.45 13.89 8.26
CA ALA A 157 -12.76 13.26 8.10
C ALA A 157 -13.71 14.15 7.28
N TYR A 158 -13.77 15.44 7.60
CA TYR A 158 -14.56 16.41 6.84
C TYR A 158 -14.11 16.54 5.39
N MET A 159 -12.79 16.58 5.13
CA MET A 159 -12.25 16.63 3.78
C MET A 159 -12.70 15.40 2.97
N MET A 160 -12.58 14.20 3.53
CA MET A 160 -12.98 12.97 2.84
C MET A 160 -14.48 12.90 2.60
N GLU A 161 -15.30 13.19 3.62
CA GLU A 161 -16.76 13.23 3.50
C GLU A 161 -17.22 14.25 2.44
N SER A 162 -16.56 15.40 2.38
CA SER A 162 -16.93 16.46 1.42
C SER A 162 -16.62 16.10 -0.04
N HIS A 163 -15.62 15.24 -0.28
CA HIS A 163 -15.24 14.72 -1.60
C HIS A 163 -15.97 13.44 -2.00
N ALA A 164 -16.76 12.84 -1.10
CA ALA A 164 -17.56 11.64 -1.32
C ALA A 164 -18.77 11.89 -2.25
N ARG A 165 -18.51 12.36 -3.47
CA ARG A 165 -19.54 12.68 -4.46
C ARG A 165 -19.09 12.28 -5.84
N LEU A 166 -19.74 11.26 -6.37
CA LEU A 166 -19.76 10.96 -7.78
C LEU A 166 -21.21 11.00 -8.26
N GLY A 167 -21.50 11.85 -9.25
CA GLY A 167 -22.86 12.07 -9.72
C GLY A 167 -23.38 10.88 -10.53
N GLU A 168 -24.70 10.67 -10.51
CA GLU A 168 -25.34 9.75 -11.45
C GLU A 168 -25.08 10.18 -12.90
N SER A 169 -24.82 9.20 -13.76
CA SER A 169 -24.58 9.45 -15.17
C SER A 169 -25.32 8.46 -16.05
N LYS A 170 -25.78 8.94 -17.21
CA LYS A 170 -26.48 8.11 -18.21
C LYS A 170 -25.51 7.79 -19.32
N ALA A 171 -25.51 6.53 -19.78
CA ALA A 171 -24.76 6.10 -20.95
C ALA A 171 -24.90 7.12 -22.10
N GLY A 172 -23.79 7.77 -22.42
CA GLY A 172 -23.69 8.77 -23.47
C GLY A 172 -23.43 8.16 -24.85
N LYS A 173 -23.01 9.01 -25.80
CA LYS A 173 -22.56 8.57 -27.13
C LYS A 173 -21.22 7.86 -27.08
N ASP A 174 -20.37 8.26 -26.13
CA ASP A 174 -19.12 7.58 -25.83
C ASP A 174 -19.41 6.50 -24.77
N PRO A 175 -19.30 5.21 -25.11
CA PRO A 175 -19.61 4.12 -24.18
C PRO A 175 -18.59 3.97 -23.05
N TYR A 176 -17.38 4.52 -23.18
CA TYR A 176 -16.27 4.32 -22.24
C TYR A 176 -16.16 5.45 -21.22
N LYS A 177 -16.68 6.63 -21.57
CA LYS A 177 -16.54 7.86 -20.79
C LYS A 177 -16.84 7.69 -19.29
N HIS A 178 -17.90 6.97 -18.92
CA HIS A 178 -18.27 6.83 -17.50
C HIS A 178 -17.35 5.91 -16.71
N TYR A 179 -16.73 4.93 -17.36
CA TYR A 179 -15.73 4.07 -16.73
C TYR A 179 -14.43 4.84 -16.50
N ILE A 180 -14.11 5.77 -17.41
CA ILE A 180 -13.00 6.72 -17.26
C ILE A 180 -13.30 7.68 -16.09
N GLU A 181 -14.46 8.36 -16.12
CA GLU A 181 -14.88 9.29 -15.06
C GLU A 181 -14.96 8.63 -13.67
N TYR A 182 -15.28 7.33 -13.63
CA TYR A 182 -15.26 6.52 -12.41
C TYR A 182 -13.83 6.46 -11.86
N ASN A 183 -12.89 5.84 -12.59
CA ASN A 183 -11.50 5.74 -12.16
C ASN A 183 -10.83 7.12 -11.90
N GLU A 184 -11.15 8.13 -12.72
CA GLU A 184 -10.68 9.50 -12.54
C GLU A 184 -11.13 10.10 -11.20
N TRP A 185 -12.36 9.78 -10.75
CA TRP A 185 -12.83 10.20 -9.43
C TRP A 185 -11.99 9.59 -8.32
N ALA A 186 -11.74 8.27 -8.33
CA ALA A 186 -10.96 7.63 -7.28
C ALA A 186 -9.50 8.16 -7.23
N VAL A 187 -8.84 8.23 -8.39
CA VAL A 187 -7.43 8.69 -8.48
C VAL A 187 -7.32 10.20 -8.24
N GLY A 188 -8.26 10.99 -8.76
CA GLY A 188 -8.31 12.44 -8.51
C GLY A 188 -8.53 12.74 -7.02
N PHE A 189 -9.44 12.01 -6.37
CA PHE A 189 -9.65 12.16 -4.94
C PHE A 189 -8.41 11.74 -4.14
N ALA A 190 -7.72 10.66 -4.52
CA ALA A 190 -6.45 10.30 -3.90
C ALA A 190 -5.40 11.42 -4.01
N THR A 191 -5.35 12.10 -5.16
CA THR A 191 -4.48 13.26 -5.38
C THR A 191 -4.79 14.39 -4.40
N ASP A 192 -6.07 14.68 -4.18
CA ASP A 192 -6.51 15.71 -3.24
C ASP A 192 -6.18 15.34 -1.78
N VAL A 193 -6.34 14.05 -1.40
CA VAL A 193 -5.94 13.55 -0.08
C VAL A 193 -4.43 13.73 0.14
N VAL A 194 -3.59 13.30 -0.81
CA VAL A 194 -2.12 13.41 -0.70
C VAL A 194 -1.69 14.87 -0.51
N ARG A 195 -2.22 15.79 -1.31
CA ARG A 195 -1.92 17.23 -1.18
C ARG A 195 -2.40 17.76 0.16
N TYR A 196 -3.61 17.41 0.58
CA TYR A 196 -4.15 17.84 1.85
C TYR A 196 -3.29 17.38 3.03
N MET A 197 -2.86 16.12 3.04
CA MET A 197 -1.97 15.57 4.06
C MET A 197 -0.63 16.30 4.08
N GLY A 198 0.00 16.51 2.92
CA GLY A 198 1.28 17.23 2.81
C GLY A 198 1.20 18.69 3.26
N GLU A 199 0.09 19.38 3.00
CA GLU A 199 -0.08 20.80 3.35
C GLU A 199 -0.53 21.03 4.80
N ARG A 200 -1.44 20.20 5.30
CA ARG A 200 -2.12 20.42 6.59
C ARG A 200 -1.61 19.52 7.70
N HIS A 201 -1.06 18.36 7.36
CA HIS A 201 -0.62 17.34 8.31
C HIS A 201 0.78 16.78 7.98
N PRO A 202 1.82 17.62 7.76
CA PRO A 202 3.16 17.19 7.34
C PRO A 202 3.95 16.39 8.39
N GLY A 203 3.31 15.96 9.48
CA GLY A 203 3.90 15.07 10.48
C GLY A 203 3.00 13.88 10.81
N GLN A 204 1.87 13.73 10.13
CA GLN A 204 0.98 12.59 10.29
C GLN A 204 1.35 11.53 9.26
N ASN A 205 1.81 10.39 9.75
CA ASN A 205 2.03 9.23 8.90
C ASN A 205 0.69 8.68 8.42
N TYR A 206 0.61 8.23 7.16
CA TYR A 206 -0.60 7.65 6.61
C TYR A 206 -0.33 6.60 5.54
N VAL A 207 -1.27 5.68 5.39
CA VAL A 207 -1.35 4.78 4.23
C VAL A 207 -2.73 4.97 3.59
N LEU A 208 -2.75 5.20 2.29
CA LEU A 208 -3.98 5.36 1.50
C LEU A 208 -4.08 4.22 0.50
N ILE A 209 -5.11 3.39 0.63
CA ILE A 209 -5.47 2.40 -0.40
C ILE A 209 -6.50 3.00 -1.35
N VAL A 210 -6.29 2.82 -2.65
CA VAL A 210 -7.18 3.31 -3.70
C VAL A 210 -7.52 2.14 -4.60
N ASN A 211 -8.80 1.84 -4.80
CA ASN A 211 -9.25 0.88 -5.81
C ASN A 211 -9.97 1.63 -6.94
N ALA A 212 -9.57 1.35 -8.19
CA ALA A 212 -10.18 1.84 -9.42
C ALA A 212 -10.74 0.66 -10.25
N GLY A 213 -12.05 0.49 -10.24
CA GLY A 213 -12.81 -0.67 -10.73
C GLY A 213 -13.32 -0.56 -12.17
N GLY A 214 -13.27 0.62 -12.77
CA GLY A 214 -13.82 0.88 -14.11
C GLY A 214 -13.14 0.09 -15.23
N LEU A 215 -11.88 -0.31 -15.06
CA LEU A 215 -11.11 -1.02 -16.09
C LEU A 215 -11.63 -2.46 -16.31
N ASP A 216 -11.75 -3.24 -15.23
CA ASP A 216 -12.28 -4.61 -15.25
C ASP A 216 -13.69 -4.65 -15.86
N SER A 217 -14.57 -3.77 -15.35
CA SER A 217 -15.95 -3.64 -15.81
C SER A 217 -16.03 -3.31 -17.31
N ALA A 218 -15.14 -2.45 -17.82
CA ALA A 218 -15.07 -2.14 -19.24
C ALA A 218 -14.54 -3.31 -20.07
N GLY A 219 -13.57 -4.07 -19.57
CA GLY A 219 -13.07 -5.29 -20.21
C GLY A 219 -14.16 -6.35 -20.37
N HIS A 220 -14.97 -6.56 -19.33
CA HIS A 220 -16.12 -7.46 -19.38
C HIS A 220 -17.26 -6.97 -20.28
N SER A 221 -17.47 -5.65 -20.36
CA SER A 221 -18.60 -5.08 -21.10
C SER A 221 -18.31 -4.90 -22.58
N PHE A 222 -17.10 -4.47 -22.93
CA PHE A 222 -16.73 -4.00 -24.26
C PHE A 222 -15.48 -4.67 -24.84
N GLY A 223 -14.88 -5.63 -24.13
CA GLY A 223 -13.66 -6.30 -24.58
C GLY A 223 -12.44 -5.39 -24.57
N TYR A 224 -11.44 -5.75 -25.38
CA TYR A 224 -10.15 -5.05 -25.37
C TYR A 224 -10.26 -3.57 -25.75
N ASP A 225 -11.17 -3.18 -26.64
CA ASP A 225 -11.31 -1.78 -27.05
C ASP A 225 -11.77 -0.90 -25.88
N GLY A 226 -12.70 -1.38 -25.05
CA GLY A 226 -13.10 -0.68 -23.83
C GLY A 226 -12.02 -0.69 -22.78
N TYR A 227 -11.36 -1.82 -22.56
CA TYR A 227 -10.22 -1.93 -21.65
C TYR A 227 -9.11 -0.91 -22.01
N ARG A 228 -8.72 -0.86 -23.29
CA ARG A 228 -7.74 0.09 -23.80
C ARG A 228 -8.19 1.53 -23.63
N ALA A 229 -9.43 1.85 -23.97
CA ALA A 229 -9.96 3.21 -23.85
C ALA A 229 -9.95 3.71 -22.40
N VAL A 230 -10.39 2.86 -21.46
CA VAL A 230 -10.44 3.19 -20.04
C VAL A 230 -9.05 3.33 -19.43
N LEU A 231 -8.16 2.38 -19.71
CA LEU A 231 -6.78 2.45 -19.22
C LEU A 231 -6.03 3.67 -19.77
N THR A 232 -6.25 4.01 -21.05
CA THR A 232 -5.67 5.22 -21.66
C THR A 232 -6.25 6.50 -21.05
N GLY A 233 -7.55 6.53 -20.77
CA GLY A 233 -8.21 7.69 -20.16
C GLY A 233 -7.72 8.01 -18.75
N LEU A 234 -7.15 7.02 -18.05
CA LEU A 234 -6.65 7.17 -16.69
C LEU A 234 -5.27 7.89 -16.61
N ASP A 235 -4.55 8.03 -17.72
CA ASP A 235 -3.15 8.50 -17.74
C ASP A 235 -2.98 9.91 -17.13
N ASP A 236 -3.89 10.83 -17.41
CA ASP A 236 -3.81 12.22 -16.93
C ASP A 236 -4.05 12.28 -15.41
N ALA A 237 -5.05 11.57 -14.88
CA ALA A 237 -5.32 11.52 -13.44
C ALA A 237 -4.16 10.86 -12.68
N MET A 238 -3.61 9.77 -13.21
CA MET A 238 -2.42 9.14 -12.65
C MET A 238 -1.20 10.07 -12.68
N GLY A 239 -1.03 10.85 -13.76
CA GLY A 239 0.00 11.89 -13.82
C GLY A 239 -0.11 12.91 -12.69
N GLY A 240 -1.34 13.37 -12.40
CA GLY A 240 -1.60 14.28 -11.29
C GLY A 240 -1.30 13.68 -9.91
N LEU A 241 -1.60 12.39 -9.71
CA LEU A 241 -1.28 11.69 -8.47
C LEU A 241 0.24 11.50 -8.31
N VAL A 242 0.94 11.12 -9.38
CA VAL A 242 2.41 11.03 -9.37
C VAL A 242 3.03 12.37 -8.98
N ASP A 243 2.56 13.48 -9.56
CA ASP A 243 3.04 14.82 -9.22
C ASP A 243 2.81 15.15 -7.73
N ALA A 244 1.62 14.88 -7.19
CA ALA A 244 1.31 15.12 -5.78
C ALA A 244 2.17 14.27 -4.83
N CYS A 245 2.44 13.00 -5.18
CA CYS A 245 3.31 12.13 -4.39
C CYS A 245 4.77 12.62 -4.42
N GLU A 246 5.28 13.03 -5.58
CA GLU A 246 6.63 13.61 -5.71
C GLU A 246 6.76 14.92 -4.90
N GLU A 247 5.78 15.82 -4.97
CA GLU A 247 5.74 17.10 -4.25
C GLU A 247 5.75 16.92 -2.73
N THR A 248 5.11 15.88 -2.22
CA THR A 248 4.95 15.62 -0.78
C THR A 248 5.96 14.62 -0.23
N GLY A 249 6.74 13.96 -1.09
CA GLY A 249 7.62 12.86 -0.69
C GLY A 249 6.87 11.59 -0.23
N THR A 250 5.62 11.43 -0.66
CA THR A 250 4.79 10.24 -0.42
C THR A 250 5.20 9.13 -1.39
N ILE A 251 5.33 7.89 -0.91
CA ILE A 251 5.59 6.74 -1.79
C ILE A 251 4.31 6.40 -2.56
N LEU A 252 4.41 6.24 -3.88
CA LEU A 252 3.32 5.69 -4.69
C LEU A 252 3.68 4.30 -5.21
N MET A 253 2.78 3.34 -4.98
CA MET A 253 2.80 2.01 -5.59
C MET A 253 1.52 1.82 -6.41
N VAL A 254 1.66 1.35 -7.64
CA VAL A 254 0.53 1.08 -8.56
C VAL A 254 0.59 -0.38 -9.00
N THR A 255 -0.52 -1.10 -8.87
CA THR A 255 -0.64 -2.51 -9.25
C THR A 255 -2.04 -2.86 -9.75
N GLY A 256 -2.24 -4.13 -10.12
CA GLY A 256 -3.55 -4.74 -10.30
C GLY A 256 -3.78 -5.83 -9.24
N ASP A 257 -5.02 -6.14 -8.96
CA ASP A 257 -5.43 -7.29 -8.14
C ASP A 257 -5.42 -8.60 -8.94
N HIS A 258 -5.75 -8.52 -10.23
CA HIS A 258 -5.55 -9.53 -11.25
C HIS A 258 -5.44 -8.87 -12.63
N GLY A 259 -5.11 -9.67 -13.65
CA GLY A 259 -5.17 -9.23 -15.04
C GLY A 259 -6.47 -9.66 -15.72
N MET A 260 -6.60 -9.32 -17.00
CA MET A 260 -7.74 -9.65 -17.85
C MET A 260 -7.25 -10.33 -19.13
N SER A 261 -7.93 -11.37 -19.60
CA SER A 261 -7.65 -12.00 -20.90
C SER A 261 -8.80 -11.81 -21.87
N PHE A 262 -8.48 -11.66 -23.15
CA PHE A 262 -9.48 -11.49 -24.21
C PHE A 262 -9.44 -12.68 -25.19
N PRO A 263 -10.58 -13.33 -25.49
CA PRO A 263 -10.60 -14.45 -26.43
C PRO A 263 -10.19 -14.07 -27.86
N ASP A 264 -10.69 -12.93 -28.33
CA ASP A 264 -10.45 -12.38 -29.67
C ASP A 264 -10.86 -10.89 -29.71
N GLN A 265 -10.56 -10.20 -30.80
CA GLN A 265 -10.96 -8.80 -30.99
C GLN A 265 -12.48 -8.63 -30.91
N GLY A 266 -12.93 -7.60 -30.17
CA GLY A 266 -14.36 -7.31 -29.96
C GLY A 266 -15.10 -8.34 -29.10
N LYS A 267 -14.40 -9.32 -28.50
CA LYS A 267 -14.97 -10.24 -27.52
C LYS A 267 -14.72 -9.75 -26.10
N LYS A 268 -15.69 -10.00 -25.24
CA LYS A 268 -15.64 -9.67 -23.80
C LYS A 268 -14.49 -10.41 -23.13
N GLY A 269 -13.81 -9.72 -22.22
CA GLY A 269 -12.75 -10.30 -21.42
C GLY A 269 -13.25 -11.24 -20.33
N SER A 270 -12.36 -12.07 -19.82
CA SER A 270 -12.51 -12.80 -18.56
C SER A 270 -11.15 -12.96 -17.89
N HIS A 271 -11.15 -13.03 -16.56
CA HIS A 271 -9.97 -13.24 -15.74
C HIS A 271 -9.97 -14.62 -15.06
N SER A 272 -11.14 -15.21 -14.82
CA SER A 272 -11.32 -16.45 -14.02
C SER A 272 -11.87 -17.64 -14.79
N ALA A 273 -12.25 -17.50 -16.07
CA ALA A 273 -12.73 -18.62 -16.86
C ALA A 273 -11.62 -19.67 -17.12
N PRO A 274 -11.92 -20.98 -17.15
CA PRO A 274 -10.90 -22.03 -17.20
C PRO A 274 -9.92 -21.96 -18.38
N ASP A 275 -10.34 -21.38 -19.49
CA ASP A 275 -9.55 -21.22 -20.72
C ASP A 275 -8.61 -20.01 -20.68
N VAL A 276 -8.77 -19.11 -19.70
CA VAL A 276 -7.96 -17.89 -19.58
C VAL A 276 -7.29 -17.68 -18.22
N ALA A 277 -7.77 -18.32 -17.16
CA ALA A 277 -7.32 -18.09 -15.78
C ALA A 277 -5.83 -18.39 -15.53
N SER A 278 -5.17 -19.17 -16.40
CA SER A 278 -3.73 -19.45 -16.28
C SER A 278 -2.87 -18.64 -17.25
N ARG A 279 -3.47 -17.76 -18.06
CA ARG A 279 -2.75 -16.95 -19.04
C ARG A 279 -2.00 -15.81 -18.34
N ASN A 280 -0.85 -15.45 -18.90
CA ASN A 280 -0.05 -14.32 -18.40
C ASN A 280 -0.85 -13.02 -18.35
N GLU A 281 -1.75 -12.80 -19.32
CA GLU A 281 -2.61 -11.62 -19.33
C GLU A 281 -3.58 -11.56 -18.14
N SER A 282 -3.91 -12.70 -17.53
CA SER A 282 -4.75 -12.82 -16.33
C SER A 282 -3.98 -12.91 -15.03
N VAL A 283 -2.79 -13.53 -15.04
CA VAL A 283 -2.05 -13.82 -13.79
C VAL A 283 -0.87 -12.91 -13.51
N LEU A 284 -0.40 -12.12 -14.48
CA LEU A 284 0.68 -11.17 -14.28
C LEU A 284 0.10 -9.75 -14.25
N VAL A 285 0.32 -9.06 -13.14
CA VAL A 285 -0.05 -7.66 -12.92
C VAL A 285 1.21 -6.83 -12.76
N PRO A 286 1.22 -5.54 -13.11
CA PRO A 286 2.40 -4.71 -12.91
C PRO A 286 2.56 -4.37 -11.43
N LEU A 287 3.79 -4.04 -11.03
CA LEU A 287 4.05 -3.24 -9.85
C LEU A 287 4.96 -2.08 -10.27
N LEU A 288 4.41 -0.88 -10.23
CA LEU A 288 5.10 0.37 -10.53
C LEU A 288 5.35 1.12 -9.23
N ILE A 289 6.57 1.58 -9.01
CA ILE A 289 6.95 2.25 -7.77
C ILE A 289 7.57 3.60 -8.10
N TYR A 290 7.10 4.64 -7.41
CA TYR A 290 7.52 6.03 -7.58
C TYR A 290 8.03 6.62 -6.25
N PRO A 291 9.25 6.30 -5.82
CA PRO A 291 9.91 7.01 -4.73
C PRO A 291 10.93 8.02 -5.24
N ASN A 292 11.39 8.88 -4.35
CA ASN A 292 12.37 9.93 -4.65
C ASN A 292 13.82 9.43 -4.81
N THR A 293 14.04 8.13 -5.02
CA THR A 293 15.39 7.55 -5.17
C THR A 293 15.44 6.51 -6.29
N THR A 294 16.61 6.38 -6.93
CA THR A 294 16.85 5.34 -7.93
C THR A 294 16.78 3.96 -7.29
N MET A 295 16.09 3.03 -7.95
CA MET A 295 15.88 1.68 -7.45
C MET A 295 16.27 0.63 -8.49
N ILE A 296 16.53 -0.59 -8.01
CA ILE A 296 16.63 -1.75 -8.88
C ILE A 296 15.26 -1.94 -9.55
N SER A 297 15.25 -2.42 -10.79
CA SER A 297 14.03 -2.61 -11.59
C SER A 297 14.12 -3.92 -12.37
N GLY A 298 12.97 -4.58 -12.57
CA GLY A 298 12.85 -5.83 -13.30
C GLY A 298 12.78 -7.07 -12.42
N GLY A 299 11.94 -8.01 -12.83
CA GLY A 299 11.72 -9.30 -12.16
C GLY A 299 10.25 -9.69 -12.13
N VAL A 300 10.01 -10.96 -11.84
CA VAL A 300 8.67 -11.52 -11.58
C VAL A 300 8.66 -12.05 -10.16
N TYR A 301 7.75 -11.55 -9.34
CA TYR A 301 7.59 -11.90 -7.92
C TYR A 301 6.15 -12.36 -7.67
N GLY A 302 5.86 -12.90 -6.49
CA GLY A 302 4.48 -13.18 -6.09
C GLY A 302 3.76 -11.91 -5.67
N GLN A 303 2.43 -11.87 -5.81
CA GLN A 303 1.63 -10.74 -5.33
C GLN A 303 1.74 -10.57 -3.80
N GLU A 304 1.95 -11.67 -3.09
CA GLU A 304 2.22 -11.71 -1.65
C GLU A 304 3.46 -10.91 -1.23
N CYS A 305 4.38 -10.61 -2.15
CA CYS A 305 5.56 -9.78 -1.88
C CYS A 305 5.22 -8.29 -1.70
N LEU A 306 4.01 -7.82 -2.06
CA LEU A 306 3.67 -6.40 -2.07
C LEU A 306 3.64 -5.78 -0.67
N ALA A 307 2.86 -6.35 0.25
CA ALA A 307 2.77 -5.88 1.64
C ALA A 307 4.14 -5.73 2.33
N PRO A 308 5.00 -6.77 2.39
CA PRO A 308 6.31 -6.64 3.02
C PRO A 308 7.26 -5.70 2.27
N THR A 309 7.05 -5.53 0.95
CA THR A 309 7.76 -4.51 0.17
C THR A 309 7.38 -3.10 0.58
N LEU A 310 6.09 -2.81 0.76
CA LEU A 310 5.61 -1.50 1.19
C LEU A 310 6.16 -1.13 2.57
N LEU A 311 6.09 -2.05 3.53
CA LEU A 311 6.67 -1.87 4.86
C LEU A 311 8.18 -1.60 4.76
N SER A 312 8.89 -2.38 3.95
CA SER A 312 10.32 -2.15 3.72
C SER A 312 10.62 -0.78 3.10
N LEU A 313 9.76 -0.24 2.23
CA LEU A 313 9.94 1.08 1.64
C LEU A 313 9.74 2.20 2.66
N LEU A 314 8.75 2.05 3.54
CA LEU A 314 8.47 2.93 4.68
C LEU A 314 9.50 2.82 5.82
N ASP A 315 10.48 1.91 5.70
CA ASP A 315 11.43 1.59 6.77
C ASP A 315 10.73 1.08 8.05
N GLU A 316 9.57 0.42 7.91
CA GLU A 316 8.84 -0.24 8.99
C GLU A 316 9.12 -1.76 9.07
N PRO A 317 9.13 -2.34 10.28
CA PRO A 317 9.35 -3.77 10.45
C PRO A 317 8.19 -4.58 9.86
N ASN A 318 8.50 -5.73 9.25
CA ASN A 318 7.47 -6.68 8.87
C ASN A 318 6.93 -7.42 10.12
N THR A 319 5.82 -6.95 10.65
CA THR A 319 5.10 -7.51 11.81
C THR A 319 3.88 -8.36 11.44
N LEU A 320 3.65 -8.59 10.14
CA LEU A 320 2.53 -9.36 9.61
C LEU A 320 2.56 -10.81 10.13
N SER A 321 1.46 -11.26 10.72
CA SER A 321 1.38 -12.55 11.41
C SER A 321 1.22 -13.77 10.49
N VAL A 322 0.74 -13.55 9.27
CA VAL A 322 0.42 -14.60 8.29
C VAL A 322 1.18 -14.49 6.96
N CYS A 323 2.02 -13.47 6.80
CA CYS A 323 2.75 -13.19 5.57
C CYS A 323 3.66 -14.36 5.16
N ASP A 324 3.58 -14.78 3.89
CA ASP A 324 4.51 -15.73 3.26
C ASP A 324 5.27 -15.11 2.07
N GLY A 325 4.99 -13.85 1.75
CA GLY A 325 5.79 -13.04 0.84
C GLY A 325 7.08 -12.50 1.47
N GLU A 326 8.05 -12.22 0.61
CA GLU A 326 9.32 -11.59 0.97
C GLU A 326 9.41 -10.21 0.32
N PRO A 327 10.02 -9.20 0.98
CA PRO A 327 10.25 -7.90 0.36
C PRO A 327 11.05 -8.03 -0.93
N ILE A 328 10.61 -7.35 -1.99
CA ILE A 328 11.36 -7.25 -3.24
C ILE A 328 12.65 -6.47 -2.96
N PRO A 329 13.81 -6.89 -3.50
CA PRO A 329 15.10 -6.25 -3.26
C PRO A 329 15.21 -4.93 -4.03
N ILE A 330 14.52 -3.89 -3.56
CA ILE A 330 14.40 -2.61 -4.26
C ILE A 330 15.43 -1.59 -3.76
N LYS A 331 15.83 -1.67 -2.48
CA LYS A 331 16.85 -0.81 -1.86
C LYS A 331 18.25 -1.40 -2.04
N ASP A 332 19.23 -0.56 -2.41
CA ASP A 332 20.65 -0.93 -2.45
C ASP A 332 21.20 -1.35 -1.06
N ARG A 333 20.54 -0.91 0.02
CA ARG A 333 20.85 -1.27 1.40
C ARG A 333 19.58 -1.73 2.11
N PRO A 334 19.55 -2.96 2.65
CA PRO A 334 18.39 -3.43 3.39
C PRO A 334 18.25 -2.63 4.70
N ALA A 335 17.01 -2.36 5.11
CA ALA A 335 16.72 -1.95 6.47
C ALA A 335 17.06 -3.11 7.41
N LEU A 336 17.86 -2.83 8.45
CA LEU A 336 18.27 -3.84 9.44
C LEU A 336 17.43 -3.68 10.69
N TYR A 337 16.51 -4.61 10.91
CA TYR A 337 15.75 -4.71 12.15
C TYR A 337 16.43 -5.73 13.07
N SER A 338 16.83 -5.29 14.26
CA SER A 338 17.29 -6.21 15.31
C SER A 338 16.08 -6.70 16.09
N LYS A 339 15.66 -7.94 15.85
CA LYS A 339 14.67 -8.60 16.70
C LYS A 339 15.30 -8.81 18.08
N MET A 340 14.84 -8.07 19.11
CA MET A 340 15.18 -8.44 20.48
C MET A 340 14.34 -9.66 20.84
N ASP A 341 14.97 -10.84 20.89
CA ASP A 341 14.39 -11.99 21.57
C ASP A 341 14.19 -11.60 23.04
N THR A 342 12.96 -11.29 23.41
CA THR A 342 12.53 -11.29 24.80
C THR A 342 12.45 -12.74 25.22
N GLY A 343 13.63 -13.28 25.54
CA GLY A 343 13.86 -14.69 25.82
C GLY A 343 12.75 -15.32 26.65
N GLU A 344 12.26 -16.44 26.13
CA GLU A 344 11.74 -17.60 26.86
C GLU A 344 11.63 -17.37 28.38
N GLN A 345 10.40 -17.21 28.87
CA GLN A 345 10.13 -17.33 30.30
C GLN A 345 10.65 -18.69 30.77
N ALA A 346 11.83 -18.69 31.39
CA ALA A 346 12.37 -19.86 32.05
C ALA A 346 11.35 -20.34 33.09
N LYS A 347 10.80 -21.54 32.86
CA LYS A 347 10.00 -22.27 33.84
C LYS A 347 10.75 -22.30 35.19
N PRO A 348 10.14 -21.90 36.30
CA PRO A 348 10.79 -22.01 37.60
C PRO A 348 10.83 -23.48 38.00
N SER A 349 12.00 -24.11 37.94
CA SER A 349 12.22 -25.39 38.61
C SER A 349 12.24 -25.15 40.11
N SER A 350 11.39 -25.88 40.83
CA SER A 350 11.23 -25.82 42.27
C SER A 350 12.50 -26.21 43.03
N HIS A 351 12.71 -25.53 44.17
CA HIS A 351 13.66 -25.80 45.27
C HIS A 351 15.09 -25.24 45.15
N THR A 352 15.34 -24.03 45.67
CA THR A 352 16.04 -23.80 46.96
C THR A 352 16.02 -22.30 47.34
N TRP A 353 16.10 -22.02 48.64
CA TRP A 353 15.79 -20.74 49.28
C TRP A 353 16.89 -19.66 49.18
N MET A 354 16.43 -18.39 49.13
CA MET A 354 17.00 -17.13 49.67
C MET A 354 18.39 -16.63 49.24
N ALA A 355 18.41 -15.48 48.54
CA ALA A 355 18.79 -14.17 49.11
C ALA A 355 18.57 -13.03 48.09
N TYR A 356 18.09 -11.88 48.59
CA TYR A 356 17.82 -10.65 47.86
C TYR A 356 19.10 -9.92 47.42
N ALA A 357 19.06 -9.29 46.24
CA ALA A 357 19.73 -8.01 46.00
C ALA A 357 18.98 -7.23 44.92
N ALA A 358 18.22 -6.21 45.35
CA ALA A 358 17.75 -5.14 44.48
C ALA A 358 18.95 -4.22 44.17
N VAL A 359 19.31 -4.08 42.90
CA VAL A 359 20.18 -2.98 42.45
C VAL A 359 19.29 -2.00 41.70
N ALA A 360 18.75 -1.06 42.46
CA ALA A 360 18.30 0.21 41.90
C ALA A 360 19.56 1.04 41.55
N GLY A 361 19.49 1.73 40.41
CA GLY A 361 20.61 2.37 39.72
C GLY A 361 21.36 3.43 40.51
N ILE A 362 22.46 3.91 39.94
CA ILE A 362 22.88 5.32 40.04
C ILE A 362 23.59 5.70 38.75
N SER A 363 22.88 6.54 38.00
CA SER A 363 23.39 7.56 37.11
C SER A 363 24.24 8.57 37.88
N ALA A 364 25.41 8.90 37.36
CA ALA A 364 26.29 9.90 37.94
C ALA A 364 25.77 11.32 37.71
N THR A 365 25.01 11.87 38.67
CA THR A 365 25.06 13.29 39.04
C THR A 365 24.35 13.54 40.38
N GLY A 366 25.11 13.91 41.41
CA GLY A 366 24.62 14.80 42.47
C GLY A 366 24.14 14.22 43.82
N ILE A 367 25.09 14.16 44.77
CA ILE A 367 25.01 14.65 46.17
C ILE A 367 23.82 14.22 47.08
N CYS A 368 24.11 13.47 48.16
CA CYS A 368 23.97 13.96 49.55
C CYS A 368 24.43 12.92 50.61
N ILE A 369 24.95 13.44 51.73
CA ILE A 369 25.65 12.77 52.83
C ILE A 369 24.66 12.25 53.90
N ALA A 370 24.91 11.07 54.49
CA ALA A 370 24.63 10.81 55.90
C ALA A 370 25.49 9.64 56.46
N LEU A 371 26.26 9.94 57.51
CA LEU A 371 27.09 9.04 58.31
C LEU A 371 26.26 8.19 59.28
N SER A 372 26.69 6.96 59.56
CA SER A 372 26.73 6.43 60.93
C SER A 372 27.65 5.20 61.05
N LEU A 373 28.55 5.28 62.03
CA LEU A 373 29.50 4.27 62.49
C LEU A 373 28.85 3.29 63.49
N ALA A 374 29.16 2.01 63.37
CA ALA A 374 29.34 1.07 64.49
C ALA A 374 30.15 -0.15 63.98
N GLN A 375 31.47 -0.17 64.15
CA GLN A 375 32.23 -0.79 65.24
C GLN A 375 32.41 -2.32 65.18
N MET A 376 33.70 -2.69 65.17
CA MET A 376 34.36 -3.74 65.96
C MET A 376 34.66 -5.13 65.37
N ARG A 377 35.98 -5.41 65.44
CA ARG A 377 36.70 -6.69 65.70
C ARG A 377 36.82 -7.64 64.48
N LYS A 378 38.00 -8.11 64.10
CA LYS A 378 39.25 -8.38 64.84
C LYS A 378 40.48 -7.87 64.10
#